data_AF-A0A7C3DH82-F1
#
_entry.id   AF-A0A7C3DH82-F1
#
_cell.length_a   1.000
_cell.length_b   1.000
_cell.length_c   1.000
_cell.angle_alpha   90.00
_cell.angle_beta   90.00
_cell.angle_gamma   90.00
#
_symmetry.space_group_name_H-M   'P 1'
#
loop_
_entity.id
_entity.type
_entity.pdbx_description
1 polymer ?
#
loop_
_entity_poly.entity_id
_entity_poly.type
_entity_poly.pdbx_seq_one_letter_code
_entity_poly.pdbx_strand_id
1 'polypeptide(L)'
;MPEQSKQKVSQTKNGRNGKSGKNGKADLTADSIYFKVSVPKSVVKRDGRIVPFDAERIEHALERCFASLDAQPQTPVPELTHQIVNVVAAKYDLPTVEGIQDIVEMVLQAAGEYEAAKHYILYRAEHAKMRVKRPVPDEVREAFAESDKYFPTQLQKFQFYDKYSRFNYDLGRRETWVETVDRAVEFLREISDYRLPGETYERIRRGILEMKVMPSMRLLAMAGPAARRNNVALYNCSYMPVDSIDSFVEALIISMSGCGVGFSVERRYVEQFPRIARQSGKPPATFVVPDSSEGWAEAV
;
A
#
# COMPACT_ATOMS: atom_id res chain seq x y z
N MET A 1 53.90 -15.76 -30.12
CA MET A 1 53.58 -17.09 -29.54
C MET A 1 52.23 -16.98 -28.83
N PRO A 2 51.54 -18.08 -28.48
CA PRO A 2 50.09 -18.08 -28.18
C PRO A 2 49.76 -17.47 -26.80
N GLU A 3 48.51 -17.26 -26.38
CA GLU A 3 47.17 -17.76 -26.81
C GLU A 3 46.15 -16.59 -26.65
N GLN A 4 44.83 -16.58 -26.97
CA GLN A 4 43.81 -17.61 -27.29
C GLN A 4 42.98 -17.30 -28.56
N SER A 5 42.02 -18.18 -28.87
CA SER A 5 41.26 -18.21 -30.12
C SER A 5 40.05 -17.28 -30.20
N LYS A 6 39.83 -16.72 -31.39
CA LYS A 6 38.55 -16.15 -31.84
C LYS A 6 37.45 -17.23 -31.88
N GLN A 7 36.19 -16.85 -31.70
CA GLN A 7 35.07 -17.50 -32.39
C GLN A 7 34.17 -16.48 -33.11
N LYS A 8 33.47 -16.95 -34.14
CA LYS A 8 32.72 -16.14 -35.11
C LYS A 8 31.21 -16.33 -34.96
N VAL A 9 30.47 -15.32 -35.41
CA VAL A 9 29.02 -15.37 -35.65
C VAL A 9 28.70 -16.19 -36.91
N SER A 10 27.66 -17.03 -36.85
CA SER A 10 26.79 -17.41 -37.97
C SER A 10 25.42 -17.86 -37.43
N GLN A 11 24.37 -17.05 -37.54
CA GLN A 11 23.39 -17.10 -38.64
C GLN A 11 22.61 -18.43 -38.80
N THR A 12 21.41 -18.43 -38.21
CA THR A 12 20.13 -18.83 -38.84
C THR A 12 20.12 -19.79 -40.04
N LYS A 13 19.38 -20.89 -39.92
CA LYS A 13 18.56 -21.42 -41.03
C LYS A 13 17.19 -21.90 -40.53
N ASN A 14 16.15 -21.54 -41.28
CA ASN A 14 14.78 -22.02 -41.06
C ASN A 14 14.57 -23.42 -41.65
N GLY A 15 13.77 -24.24 -40.94
CA GLY A 15 12.82 -25.16 -41.54
C GLY A 15 13.31 -26.54 -42.01
N ARG A 16 12.62 -27.58 -41.54
CA ARG A 16 12.17 -28.71 -42.37
C ARG A 16 11.08 -29.50 -41.67
N ASN A 17 9.92 -29.66 -42.33
CA ASN A 17 8.88 -30.58 -41.90
C ASN A 17 9.24 -32.03 -42.28
N GLY A 18 8.92 -32.95 -41.37
CA GLY A 18 8.61 -34.35 -41.68
C GLY A 18 9.79 -35.32 -41.87
N LYS A 19 9.91 -36.29 -40.95
CA LYS A 19 9.48 -37.69 -41.20
C LYS A 19 9.54 -38.57 -39.96
N SER A 20 8.82 -39.70 -40.04
CA SER A 20 8.99 -40.95 -39.26
C SER A 20 9.08 -40.83 -37.74
N GLY A 21 8.02 -41.27 -37.04
CA GLY A 21 8.09 -41.52 -35.60
C GLY A 21 8.99 -42.70 -35.25
N LYS A 22 9.62 -42.60 -34.07
CA LYS A 22 10.04 -43.73 -33.24
C LYS A 22 9.55 -43.46 -31.83
N ASN A 23 9.08 -44.50 -31.12
CA ASN A 23 8.61 -44.36 -29.75
C ASN A 23 9.80 -44.13 -28.80
N GLY A 24 10.18 -42.87 -28.64
CA GLY A 24 11.06 -42.45 -27.55
C GLY A 24 10.29 -42.46 -26.23
N LYS A 25 10.62 -43.38 -25.33
CA LYS A 25 10.33 -43.21 -23.91
C LYS A 25 11.21 -42.07 -23.38
N ALA A 26 10.72 -40.84 -23.50
CA ALA A 26 11.20 -39.73 -22.69
C ALA A 26 10.36 -39.75 -21.41
N ASP A 27 10.99 -40.02 -20.27
CA ASP A 27 10.31 -39.92 -18.99
C ASP A 27 9.89 -38.46 -18.76
N LEU A 28 8.61 -38.26 -18.46
CA LEU A 28 8.04 -36.95 -18.14
C LEU A 28 8.52 -36.56 -16.73
N THR A 29 9.70 -35.95 -16.66
CA THR A 29 10.20 -35.34 -15.42
C THR A 29 9.27 -34.23 -14.95
N ALA A 30 9.14 -34.09 -13.63
CA ALA A 30 8.05 -33.32 -13.00
C ALA A 30 8.09 -31.79 -13.27
N ASP A 31 9.14 -31.27 -13.88
CA ASP A 31 9.32 -29.85 -14.22
C ASP A 31 8.60 -29.43 -15.52
N SER A 32 7.62 -30.21 -15.97
CA SER A 32 6.80 -30.00 -17.17
C SER A 32 5.80 -28.82 -17.03
N ILE A 33 6.30 -27.59 -16.91
CA ILE A 33 5.60 -26.30 -17.19
C ILE A 33 4.25 -26.07 -16.45
N TYR A 34 3.91 -26.85 -15.43
CA TYR A 34 2.67 -26.66 -14.67
C TYR A 34 2.74 -25.40 -13.81
N PHE A 35 1.67 -24.60 -13.84
CA PHE A 35 1.45 -23.49 -12.90
C PHE A 35 1.62 -24.01 -11.46
N LYS A 36 2.63 -23.50 -10.74
CA LYS A 36 2.74 -23.71 -9.29
C LYS A 36 1.73 -22.81 -8.58
N VAL A 37 0.46 -23.21 -8.67
CA VAL A 37 -0.63 -22.68 -7.85
C VAL A 37 -0.22 -22.85 -6.39
N SER A 38 0.06 -21.74 -5.72
CA SER A 38 0.52 -21.74 -4.33
C SER A 38 -0.54 -21.07 -3.46
N VAL A 39 -0.89 -21.71 -2.34
CA VAL A 39 -1.91 -21.19 -1.42
C VAL A 39 -1.47 -19.79 -0.94
N PRO A 40 -2.33 -18.76 -0.99
CA PRO A 40 -1.96 -17.42 -0.57
C PRO A 40 -1.49 -17.42 0.87
N LYS A 41 -0.45 -16.64 1.18
CA LYS A 41 0.08 -16.54 2.56
C LYS A 41 -0.73 -15.58 3.43
N SER A 42 -1.48 -14.67 2.80
CA SER A 42 -2.18 -13.57 3.47
C SER A 42 -3.51 -13.23 2.77
N VAL A 43 -4.38 -12.50 3.48
CA VAL A 43 -5.65 -11.97 3.00
C VAL A 43 -5.84 -10.51 3.42
N VAL A 44 -6.39 -9.68 2.53
CA VAL A 44 -6.75 -8.29 2.81
C VAL A 44 -8.13 -8.22 3.46
N LYS A 45 -8.19 -7.73 4.70
CA LYS A 45 -9.40 -7.50 5.47
C LYS A 45 -10.16 -6.26 4.98
N ARG A 46 -11.43 -6.14 5.38
CA ARG A 46 -12.35 -5.03 5.02
C ARG A 46 -11.89 -3.64 5.45
N ASP A 47 -10.96 -3.57 6.40
CA ASP A 47 -10.32 -2.37 6.95
C ASP A 47 -8.92 -2.12 6.35
N GLY A 48 -8.56 -2.85 5.28
CA GLY A 48 -7.26 -2.78 4.62
C GLY A 48 -6.14 -3.54 5.30
N ARG A 49 -6.35 -4.12 6.50
CA ARG A 49 -5.29 -4.87 7.20
C ARG A 49 -4.98 -6.17 6.47
N ILE A 50 -3.69 -6.43 6.25
CA ILE A 50 -3.18 -7.71 5.74
C ILE A 50 -2.97 -8.63 6.95
N VAL A 51 -3.57 -9.82 6.93
CA VAL A 51 -3.39 -10.85 7.96
C VAL A 51 -3.08 -12.20 7.31
N PRO A 52 -2.51 -13.19 8.03
CA PRO A 52 -2.29 -14.53 7.49
C PRO A 52 -3.56 -15.14 6.90
N PHE A 53 -3.39 -15.89 5.80
CA PHE A 53 -4.45 -16.73 5.25
C PHE A 53 -4.68 -17.94 6.13
N ASP A 54 -5.93 -18.38 6.23
CA ASP A 54 -6.43 -19.34 7.19
C ASP A 54 -7.62 -20.04 6.54
N ALA A 55 -7.47 -21.34 6.24
CA ALA A 55 -8.47 -22.15 5.54
C ALA A 55 -9.55 -22.69 6.49
N GLU A 56 -9.22 -22.93 7.77
CA GLU A 56 -10.17 -23.37 8.81
C GLU A 56 -11.31 -22.34 8.97
N ARG A 57 -11.03 -21.05 8.76
CA ARG A 57 -12.06 -20.00 8.71
C ARG A 57 -13.04 -20.10 7.55
N ILE A 58 -12.67 -20.74 6.45
CA ILE A 58 -13.57 -21.03 5.33
C ILE A 58 -14.42 -22.24 5.68
N GLU A 59 -13.78 -23.31 6.17
CA GLU A 59 -14.43 -24.54 6.63
C GLU A 59 -15.48 -24.27 7.71
N HIS A 60 -15.09 -23.60 8.81
CA HIS A 60 -16.00 -23.16 9.86
C HIS A 60 -17.07 -22.17 9.39
N ALA A 61 -16.91 -21.49 8.25
CA ALA A 61 -17.97 -20.65 7.69
C ALA A 61 -19.00 -21.48 6.90
N LEU A 62 -18.55 -22.54 6.22
CA LEU A 62 -19.40 -23.51 5.56
C LEU A 62 -20.16 -24.39 6.56
N GLU A 63 -19.48 -24.97 7.56
CA GLU A 63 -20.10 -25.78 8.63
C GLU A 63 -21.27 -25.04 9.28
N ARG A 64 -21.06 -23.78 9.68
CA ARG A 64 -22.12 -22.95 10.26
C ARG A 64 -23.25 -22.64 9.27
N CYS A 65 -22.95 -22.54 7.97
CA CYS A 65 -23.99 -22.32 6.96
C CYS A 65 -24.88 -23.55 6.80
N PHE A 66 -24.30 -24.74 6.66
CA PHE A 66 -25.06 -26.00 6.58
C PHE A 66 -25.83 -26.29 7.89
N ALA A 67 -25.19 -26.12 9.04
CA ALA A 67 -25.84 -26.29 10.34
C ALA A 67 -26.99 -25.29 10.58
N SER A 68 -26.88 -24.04 10.09
CA SER A 68 -27.97 -23.05 10.19
C SER A 68 -29.18 -23.34 9.29
N LEU A 69 -29.03 -24.26 8.33
CA LEU A 69 -30.12 -24.74 7.47
C LEU A 69 -30.68 -26.11 7.92
N ASP A 70 -30.09 -26.73 8.96
CA ASP A 70 -30.27 -28.15 9.31
C ASP A 70 -30.05 -29.09 8.11
N ALA A 71 -29.16 -28.69 7.20
CA ALA A 71 -28.93 -29.36 5.92
C ALA A 71 -27.66 -30.21 5.96
N GLN A 72 -27.76 -31.47 5.54
CA GLN A 72 -26.59 -32.29 5.26
C GLN A 72 -26.01 -31.91 3.88
N PRO A 73 -24.71 -31.61 3.77
CA PRO A 73 -24.09 -31.30 2.49
C PRO A 73 -23.98 -32.56 1.62
N GLN A 74 -24.14 -32.39 0.31
CA GLN A 74 -23.93 -33.44 -0.69
C GLN A 74 -22.42 -33.67 -0.94
N THR A 75 -21.62 -32.60 -0.89
CA THR A 75 -20.17 -32.65 -0.97
C THR A 75 -19.57 -32.34 0.41
N PRO A 76 -18.68 -33.20 0.97
CA PRO A 76 -18.10 -32.97 2.30
C PRO A 76 -17.48 -31.57 2.45
N VAL A 77 -17.72 -30.92 3.60
CA VAL A 77 -17.23 -29.56 3.88
C VAL A 77 -15.70 -29.40 3.73
N PRO A 78 -14.84 -30.38 4.09
CA PRO A 78 -13.41 -30.32 3.82
C PRO A 78 -13.08 -30.30 2.31
N GLU A 79 -13.86 -31.03 1.49
CA GLU A 79 -13.67 -31.06 0.03
C GLU A 79 -14.10 -29.75 -0.62
N LEU A 80 -15.25 -29.18 -0.21
CA LEU A 80 -15.69 -27.85 -0.62
C LEU A 80 -14.64 -26.78 -0.24
N THR A 81 -14.10 -26.85 0.97
CA THR A 81 -13.03 -25.96 1.44
C THR A 81 -11.78 -26.09 0.57
N HIS A 82 -11.34 -27.32 0.27
CA HIS A 82 -10.20 -27.55 -0.60
C HIS A 82 -10.43 -27.03 -2.04
N GLN A 83 -11.64 -27.19 -2.60
CA GLN A 83 -12.01 -26.61 -3.89
C GLN A 83 -11.92 -25.07 -3.87
N ILE A 84 -12.46 -24.42 -2.84
CA ILE A 84 -12.40 -22.97 -2.66
C ILE A 84 -10.94 -22.48 -2.55
N VAL A 85 -10.11 -23.15 -1.74
CA VAL A 85 -8.69 -22.80 -1.56
C VAL A 85 -7.94 -22.89 -2.90
N ASN A 86 -8.18 -23.94 -3.69
CA ASN A 86 -7.54 -24.10 -5.00
C ASN A 86 -7.97 -23.02 -6.01
N VAL A 87 -9.26 -22.66 -6.06
CA VAL A 87 -9.76 -21.59 -6.95
C VAL A 87 -9.26 -20.21 -6.51
N VAL A 88 -9.17 -19.95 -5.21
CA VAL A 88 -8.57 -18.71 -4.66
C VAL A 88 -7.08 -18.64 -5.04
N ALA A 89 -6.32 -19.72 -4.81
CA ALA A 89 -4.89 -19.80 -5.11
C ALA A 89 -4.57 -19.68 -6.61
N ALA A 90 -5.46 -20.15 -7.50
CA ALA A 90 -5.30 -20.03 -8.95
C ALA A 90 -5.67 -18.64 -9.48
N LYS A 91 -6.32 -17.78 -8.68
CA LYS A 91 -6.91 -16.49 -9.09
C LYS A 91 -6.27 -15.27 -8.42
N TYR A 92 -5.68 -15.42 -7.24
CA TYR A 92 -5.18 -14.30 -6.44
C TYR A 92 -3.88 -14.63 -5.68
N ASP A 93 -2.80 -13.86 -5.93
CA ASP A 93 -1.61 -13.89 -5.06
C ASP A 93 -1.89 -13.33 -3.65
N LEU A 94 -2.77 -12.31 -3.59
CA LEU A 94 -3.22 -11.65 -2.36
C LEU A 94 -4.74 -11.39 -2.43
N PRO A 95 -5.58 -12.34 -2.02
CA PRO A 95 -7.03 -12.19 -2.06
C PRO A 95 -7.56 -11.18 -1.05
N THR A 96 -8.73 -10.59 -1.35
CA THR A 96 -9.51 -9.83 -0.37
C THR A 96 -10.55 -10.73 0.29
N VAL A 97 -11.05 -10.36 1.48
CA VAL A 97 -12.14 -11.11 2.14
C VAL A 97 -13.38 -11.22 1.24
N GLU A 98 -13.75 -10.17 0.50
CA GLU A 98 -14.89 -10.24 -0.42
C GLU A 98 -14.60 -11.20 -1.59
N GLY A 99 -13.41 -11.14 -2.19
CA GLY A 99 -13.01 -12.02 -3.28
C GLY A 99 -12.95 -13.50 -2.90
N ILE A 100 -12.66 -13.82 -1.63
CA ILE A 100 -12.82 -15.20 -1.11
C ILE A 100 -14.30 -15.56 -1.03
N GLN A 101 -15.15 -14.68 -0.50
CA GLN A 101 -16.59 -14.97 -0.40
C GLN A 101 -17.27 -15.15 -1.76
N ASP A 102 -16.85 -14.39 -2.79
CA ASP A 102 -17.31 -14.59 -4.16
C ASP A 102 -16.94 -15.99 -4.71
N ILE A 103 -15.81 -16.57 -4.29
CA ILE A 103 -15.43 -17.95 -4.63
C ILE A 103 -16.19 -18.98 -3.79
N VAL A 104 -16.45 -18.71 -2.50
CA VAL A 104 -17.30 -19.59 -1.67
C VAL A 104 -18.69 -19.76 -2.30
N GLU A 105 -19.30 -18.64 -2.72
CA GLU A 105 -20.61 -18.63 -3.37
C GLU A 105 -20.58 -19.37 -4.72
N MET A 106 -19.53 -19.18 -5.52
CA MET A 106 -19.32 -19.86 -6.80
C MET A 106 -19.14 -21.38 -6.65
N VAL A 107 -18.34 -21.84 -5.68
CA VAL A 107 -18.07 -23.27 -5.47
C VAL A 107 -19.30 -23.98 -4.93
N LEU A 108 -20.06 -23.37 -4.01
CA LEU A 108 -21.33 -23.95 -3.55
C LEU A 108 -22.34 -24.11 -4.69
N GLN A 109 -22.43 -23.13 -5.61
CA GLN A 109 -23.27 -23.25 -6.81
C GLN A 109 -22.76 -24.35 -7.77
N ALA A 110 -21.44 -24.46 -7.97
CA ALA A 110 -20.84 -25.46 -8.86
C ALA A 110 -20.97 -26.89 -8.32
N ALA A 111 -20.96 -27.06 -6.99
CA ALA A 111 -21.16 -28.35 -6.31
C ALA A 111 -22.65 -28.77 -6.19
N GLY A 112 -23.59 -27.93 -6.67
CA GLY A 112 -25.03 -28.20 -6.58
C GLY A 112 -25.66 -27.88 -5.22
N GLU A 113 -24.93 -27.22 -4.31
CA GLU A 113 -25.36 -26.86 -2.96
C GLU A 113 -26.19 -25.55 -2.97
N TYR A 114 -27.19 -25.48 -3.85
CA TYR A 114 -27.88 -24.23 -4.21
C TYR A 114 -28.52 -23.50 -3.04
N GLU A 115 -29.15 -24.22 -2.10
CA GLU A 115 -29.76 -23.60 -0.91
C GLU A 115 -28.69 -23.11 0.09
N ALA A 116 -27.56 -23.81 0.23
CA ALA A 116 -26.43 -23.34 1.03
C ALA A 116 -25.77 -22.09 0.40
N ALA A 117 -25.58 -22.07 -0.92
CA ALA A 117 -25.09 -20.88 -1.63
C ALA A 117 -26.01 -19.67 -1.43
N LYS A 118 -27.32 -19.85 -1.64
CA LYS A 118 -28.36 -18.85 -1.45
C LYS A 118 -28.42 -18.33 -0.01
N HIS A 119 -28.32 -19.22 0.98
CA HIS A 119 -28.25 -18.84 2.38
C HIS A 119 -26.98 -18.06 2.72
N TYR A 120 -25.82 -18.47 2.19
CA TYR A 120 -24.55 -17.76 2.36
C TYR A 120 -24.60 -16.34 1.79
N ILE A 121 -25.18 -16.16 0.61
CA ILE A 121 -25.40 -14.85 -0.03
C ILE A 121 -26.30 -13.96 0.86
N LEU A 122 -27.42 -14.49 1.34
CA LEU A 122 -28.34 -13.76 2.21
C LEU A 122 -27.67 -13.37 3.53
N TYR A 123 -26.98 -14.30 4.19
CA TYR A 123 -26.19 -14.05 5.40
C TYR A 123 -25.12 -12.97 5.20
N ARG A 124 -24.38 -13.01 4.07
CA ARG A 124 -23.39 -11.99 3.69
C ARG A 124 -24.04 -10.62 3.53
N ALA A 125 -25.20 -10.54 2.88
CA ALA A 125 -25.96 -9.31 2.66
C ALA A 125 -26.57 -8.75 3.95
N GLU A 126 -27.09 -9.59 4.85
CA GLU A 126 -27.59 -9.16 6.15
C GLU A 126 -26.45 -8.70 7.06
N HIS A 127 -25.34 -9.43 7.12
CA HIS A 127 -24.17 -8.95 7.84
C HIS A 127 -23.53 -7.70 7.22
N ALA A 128 -23.71 -7.43 5.93
CA ALA A 128 -23.36 -6.13 5.34
C ALA A 128 -24.26 -5.00 5.88
N LYS A 129 -25.59 -5.19 5.89
CA LYS A 129 -26.56 -4.26 6.50
C LYS A 129 -26.27 -4.04 7.99
N MET A 130 -25.96 -5.10 8.74
CA MET A 130 -25.59 -5.01 10.17
C MET A 130 -24.24 -4.33 10.39
N ARG A 131 -23.26 -4.46 9.49
CA ARG A 131 -22.00 -3.69 9.56
C ARG A 131 -22.25 -2.18 9.41
N VAL A 132 -23.15 -1.77 8.51
CA VAL A 132 -23.56 -0.35 8.35
C VAL A 132 -24.36 0.15 9.55
N LYS A 133 -25.17 -0.71 10.18
CA LYS A 133 -25.96 -0.39 11.39
C LYS A 133 -25.23 -0.59 12.71
N ARG A 134 -23.96 -1.02 12.72
CA ARG A 134 -23.24 -1.31 13.97
C ARG A 134 -23.07 -0.01 14.77
N PRO A 135 -23.51 0.05 16.04
CA PRO A 135 -23.30 1.25 16.85
C PRO A 135 -21.81 1.54 16.97
N VAL A 136 -21.44 2.81 16.77
CA VAL A 136 -20.09 3.30 17.05
C VAL A 136 -19.84 3.15 18.55
N PRO A 137 -18.75 2.49 19.01
CA PRO A 137 -18.47 2.32 20.43
C PRO A 137 -18.47 3.66 21.18
N ASP A 138 -18.95 3.68 22.41
CA ASP A 138 -19.14 4.94 23.14
C ASP A 138 -17.81 5.66 23.40
N GLU A 139 -16.71 4.96 23.68
CA GLU A 139 -15.34 5.50 23.72
C GLU A 139 -14.96 6.29 22.44
N VAL A 140 -15.38 5.79 21.28
CA VAL A 140 -15.14 6.45 19.98
C VAL A 140 -16.07 7.64 19.81
N ARG A 141 -17.34 7.53 20.24
CA ARG A 141 -18.28 8.67 20.21
C ARG A 141 -17.77 9.81 21.11
N GLU A 142 -17.25 9.49 22.28
CA GLU A 142 -16.70 10.43 23.26
C GLU A 142 -15.44 11.12 22.74
N ALA A 143 -14.46 10.37 22.21
CA ALA A 143 -13.24 10.95 21.64
C ALA A 143 -13.52 11.92 20.46
N PHE A 144 -14.49 11.58 19.59
CA PHE A 144 -14.93 12.49 18.54
C PHE A 144 -15.72 13.70 19.09
N ALA A 145 -16.58 13.51 20.09
CA ALA A 145 -17.34 14.59 20.72
C ALA A 145 -16.46 15.54 21.55
N GLU A 146 -15.34 15.06 22.10
CA GLU A 146 -14.31 15.91 22.68
C GLU A 146 -13.66 16.80 21.63
N SER A 147 -13.22 16.21 20.51
CA SER A 147 -12.60 16.98 19.43
C SER A 147 -13.56 17.93 18.72
N ASP A 148 -14.86 17.65 18.69
CA ASP A 148 -15.86 18.52 18.03
C ASP A 148 -15.95 19.92 18.66
N LYS A 149 -15.59 20.05 19.94
CA LYS A 149 -15.54 21.33 20.69
C LYS A 149 -14.58 22.36 20.06
N TYR A 150 -13.60 21.90 19.28
CA TYR A 150 -12.60 22.74 18.64
C TYR A 150 -12.95 23.14 17.19
N PHE A 151 -14.09 22.66 16.64
CA PHE A 151 -14.51 22.91 15.27
C PHE A 151 -15.78 23.78 15.19
N PRO A 152 -15.66 25.13 15.24
CA PRO A 152 -16.82 26.04 15.08
C PRO A 152 -17.57 25.91 13.74
N THR A 153 -17.02 25.20 12.73
CA THR A 153 -17.74 24.93 11.48
C THR A 153 -17.57 23.48 10.99
N GLN A 154 -18.62 22.94 10.36
CA GLN A 154 -18.57 21.62 9.72
C GLN A 154 -17.57 21.56 8.55
N LEU A 155 -17.31 22.68 7.88
CA LEU A 155 -16.28 22.75 6.83
C LEU A 155 -14.87 22.53 7.39
N GLN A 156 -14.55 23.15 8.53
CA GLN A 156 -13.26 23.00 9.20
C GLN A 156 -13.07 21.58 9.73
N LYS A 157 -14.12 20.99 10.33
CA LYS A 157 -14.18 19.58 10.74
C LYS A 157 -13.91 18.65 9.53
N PHE A 158 -14.57 18.89 8.40
CA PHE A 158 -14.37 18.12 7.17
C PHE A 158 -12.93 18.24 6.64
N GLN A 159 -12.40 19.45 6.52
CA GLN A 159 -11.02 19.69 6.06
C GLN A 159 -9.99 19.00 6.96
N PHE A 160 -10.21 18.98 8.28
CA PHE A 160 -9.38 18.23 9.21
C PHE A 160 -9.40 16.71 8.93
N TYR A 161 -10.60 16.11 8.89
CA TYR A 161 -10.73 14.66 8.70
C TYR A 161 -10.32 14.17 7.30
N ASP A 162 -10.38 15.03 6.29
CA ASP A 162 -9.94 14.72 4.92
C ASP A 162 -8.43 14.92 4.71
N LYS A 163 -7.82 15.98 5.24
CA LYS A 163 -6.43 16.38 4.93
C LYS A 163 -5.37 16.03 5.98
N TYR A 164 -5.73 15.99 7.27
CA TYR A 164 -4.73 15.92 8.35
C TYR A 164 -4.90 14.69 9.25
N SER A 165 -6.14 14.28 9.51
CA SER A 165 -6.45 13.09 10.31
C SER A 165 -6.00 11.81 9.61
N ARG A 166 -4.99 11.14 10.15
CA ARG A 166 -4.54 9.81 9.71
C ARG A 166 -5.50 8.69 10.14
N PHE A 167 -5.43 7.55 9.46
CA PHE A 167 -6.08 6.33 9.93
C PHE A 167 -5.18 5.59 10.93
N ASN A 168 -5.71 5.30 12.11
CA ASN A 168 -5.10 4.44 13.12
C ASN A 168 -5.67 3.02 12.94
N TYR A 169 -4.81 2.08 12.54
CA TYR A 169 -5.19 0.70 12.24
C TYR A 169 -5.47 -0.16 13.47
N ASP A 170 -4.98 0.23 14.65
CA ASP A 170 -5.19 -0.49 15.90
C ASP A 170 -6.56 -0.15 16.48
N LEU A 171 -6.89 1.14 16.51
CA LEU A 171 -8.22 1.66 16.88
C LEU A 171 -9.27 1.45 15.77
N GLY A 172 -8.84 1.09 14.56
CA GLY A 172 -9.72 0.86 13.39
C GLY A 172 -10.46 2.11 12.90
N ARG A 173 -9.92 3.30 13.17
CA ARG A 173 -10.58 4.59 12.90
C ARG A 173 -9.59 5.69 12.54
N ARG A 174 -10.12 6.80 12.01
CA ARG A 174 -9.35 8.05 11.93
C ARG A 174 -9.02 8.63 13.31
N GLU A 175 -7.87 9.28 13.41
CA GLU A 175 -7.43 10.00 14.61
C GLU A 175 -8.26 11.28 14.81
N THR A 176 -8.48 11.67 16.06
CA THR A 176 -9.23 12.89 16.41
C THR A 176 -8.33 14.13 16.40
N TRP A 177 -8.89 15.33 16.57
CA TRP A 177 -8.08 16.57 16.58
C TRP A 177 -7.07 16.56 17.73
N VAL A 178 -7.51 16.13 18.91
CA VAL A 178 -6.65 15.98 20.10
C VAL A 178 -5.48 15.04 19.77
N GLU A 179 -5.78 13.87 19.21
CA GLU A 179 -4.76 12.87 18.84
C GLU A 179 -3.79 13.36 17.75
N THR A 180 -4.24 14.13 16.76
CA THR A 180 -3.35 14.75 15.75
C THR A 180 -2.41 15.77 16.39
N VAL A 181 -2.92 16.62 17.29
CA VAL A 181 -2.09 17.63 17.97
C VAL A 181 -1.11 16.98 18.93
N ASP A 182 -1.52 15.94 19.66
CA ASP A 182 -0.67 15.16 20.55
C ASP A 182 0.47 14.49 19.76
N ARG A 183 0.14 13.84 18.64
CA ARG A 183 1.13 13.27 17.71
C ARG A 183 2.09 14.33 17.15
N ALA A 184 1.62 15.55 16.89
CA ALA A 184 2.45 16.62 16.37
C ALA A 184 3.39 17.21 17.44
N VAL A 185 2.89 17.44 18.66
CA VAL A 185 3.68 18.01 19.77
C VAL A 185 4.66 16.99 20.33
N GLU A 186 4.27 15.72 20.45
CA GLU A 186 5.19 14.66 20.89
C GLU A 186 6.34 14.49 19.90
N PHE A 187 6.04 14.51 18.59
CA PHE A 187 7.08 14.46 17.57
C PHE A 187 8.00 15.71 17.61
N LEU A 188 7.46 16.90 17.89
CA LEU A 188 8.30 18.08 18.13
C LEU A 188 9.18 17.91 19.38
N ARG A 189 8.66 17.32 20.46
CA ARG A 189 9.39 17.04 21.71
C ARG A 189 10.54 16.05 21.50
N GLU A 190 10.28 14.99 20.75
CA GLU A 190 11.25 13.99 20.31
C GLU A 190 12.39 14.61 19.47
N ILE A 191 12.08 15.27 18.35
CA ILE A 191 13.12 15.82 17.45
C ILE A 191 13.87 17.02 18.03
N SER A 192 13.30 17.67 19.05
CA SER A 192 13.98 18.74 19.80
C SER A 192 14.77 18.22 21.01
N ASP A 193 14.89 16.90 21.19
CA ASP A 193 15.67 16.28 22.27
C ASP A 193 15.28 16.84 23.66
N TYR A 194 13.97 16.98 23.89
CA TYR A 194 13.36 17.45 25.14
C TYR A 194 13.91 18.80 25.67
N ARG A 195 14.48 19.65 24.80
CA ARG A 195 15.16 20.92 25.15
C ARG A 195 14.29 22.00 25.81
N LEU A 196 12.97 21.82 25.88
CA LEU A 196 12.05 22.77 26.50
C LEU A 196 11.41 22.16 27.77
N PRO A 197 11.07 22.98 28.79
CA PRO A 197 10.28 22.49 29.93
C PRO A 197 8.94 21.89 29.49
N GLY A 198 8.45 20.87 30.21
CA GLY A 198 7.18 20.20 29.91
C GLY A 198 5.99 21.16 29.82
N GLU A 199 5.94 22.16 30.71
CA GLU A 199 4.97 23.26 30.68
C GLU A 199 4.97 24.08 29.36
N THR A 200 6.09 24.15 28.66
CA THR A 200 6.21 24.85 27.38
C THR A 200 5.65 23.99 26.24
N TYR A 201 5.87 22.67 26.26
CA TYR A 201 5.20 21.76 25.33
C TYR A 201 3.68 21.76 25.56
N GLU A 202 3.19 21.74 26.81
CA GLU A 202 1.75 21.88 27.11
C GLU A 202 1.18 23.24 26.69
N ARG A 203 1.95 24.33 26.84
CA ARG A 203 1.53 25.66 26.34
C ARG A 203 1.42 25.68 24.81
N ILE A 204 2.33 25.01 24.10
CA ILE A 204 2.28 24.83 22.64
C ILE A 204 1.05 23.98 22.28
N ARG A 205 0.89 22.81 22.91
CA ARG A 205 -0.23 21.87 22.73
C ARG A 205 -1.58 22.57 22.86
N ARG A 206 -1.83 23.24 23.98
CA ARG A 206 -3.06 24.02 24.20
C ARG A 206 -3.24 25.12 23.15
N GLY A 207 -2.17 25.83 22.79
CA GLY A 207 -2.20 26.86 21.76
C GLY A 207 -2.62 26.33 20.37
N ILE A 208 -2.23 25.11 20.03
CA ILE A 208 -2.63 24.43 18.78
C ILE A 208 -4.04 23.87 18.90
N LEU A 209 -4.39 23.16 19.99
CA LEU A 209 -5.74 22.63 20.24
C LEU A 209 -6.80 23.73 20.10
N GLU A 210 -6.61 24.85 20.79
CA GLU A 210 -7.49 26.03 20.78
C GLU A 210 -7.34 26.88 19.50
N MET A 211 -6.50 26.46 18.55
CA MET A 211 -6.18 27.12 17.27
C MET A 211 -5.73 28.59 17.39
N LYS A 212 -5.18 28.97 18.54
CA LYS A 212 -4.58 30.30 18.81
C LYS A 212 -3.21 30.47 18.15
N VAL A 213 -2.52 29.36 17.90
CA VAL A 213 -1.36 29.25 17.02
C VAL A 213 -1.51 28.00 16.18
N MET A 214 -1.01 28.02 14.95
CA MET A 214 -1.10 26.89 14.03
C MET A 214 0.29 26.58 13.46
N PRO A 215 0.78 25.33 13.53
CA PRO A 215 2.06 24.95 12.93
C PRO A 215 1.94 24.83 11.41
N SER A 216 2.99 24.37 10.73
CA SER A 216 2.85 23.97 9.32
C SER A 216 1.77 22.88 9.20
N MET A 217 0.89 23.02 8.21
CA MET A 217 -0.09 21.97 7.84
C MET A 217 0.61 20.63 7.55
N ARG A 218 1.83 20.73 7.02
CA ARG A 218 2.76 19.64 6.79
C ARG A 218 3.23 18.94 8.08
N LEU A 219 3.45 19.63 9.20
CA LEU A 219 3.72 18.98 10.50
C LEU A 219 2.53 18.12 10.93
N LEU A 220 1.31 18.67 10.91
CA LEU A 220 0.10 17.93 11.29
C LEU A 220 -0.05 16.67 10.43
N ALA A 221 0.09 16.80 9.11
CA ALA A 221 0.01 15.67 8.18
C ALA A 221 1.16 14.64 8.33
N MET A 222 2.41 15.07 8.61
CA MET A 222 3.62 14.27 8.39
C MET A 222 4.39 13.84 9.66
N ALA A 223 4.19 14.48 10.81
CA ALA A 223 4.84 14.12 12.09
C ALA A 223 4.79 12.61 12.41
N GLY A 224 5.91 12.04 12.86
CA GLY A 224 6.10 10.59 13.02
C GLY A 224 6.76 9.93 11.80
N PRO A 225 6.42 8.68 11.43
CA PRO A 225 7.23 7.86 10.51
C PRO A 225 7.55 8.45 9.13
N ALA A 226 6.67 9.29 8.56
CA ALA A 226 6.95 9.95 7.29
C ALA A 226 8.06 11.01 7.45
N ALA A 227 7.91 11.91 8.43
CA ALA A 227 8.90 12.93 8.75
C ALA A 227 10.23 12.38 9.31
N ARG A 228 10.25 11.16 9.87
CA ARG A 228 11.50 10.46 10.23
C ARG A 228 12.25 9.89 9.03
N ARG A 229 11.59 9.55 7.93
CA ARG A 229 12.27 9.11 6.68
C ARG A 229 12.87 10.30 5.95
N ASN A 230 12.12 11.39 5.82
CA ASN A 230 12.61 12.63 5.24
C ASN A 230 11.94 13.83 5.94
N ASN A 231 12.75 14.68 6.57
CA ASN A 231 12.28 15.84 7.33
C ASN A 231 11.76 16.98 6.43
N VAL A 232 12.14 17.02 5.14
CA VAL A 232 11.62 17.96 4.13
C VAL A 232 10.09 17.87 4.04
N ALA A 233 9.51 16.70 4.32
CA ALA A 233 8.07 16.50 4.39
C ALA A 233 7.34 17.38 5.43
N LEU A 234 8.05 18.01 6.38
CA LEU A 234 7.50 18.95 7.38
C LEU A 234 7.35 20.40 6.88
N TYR A 235 8.03 20.74 5.79
CA TYR A 235 8.12 22.10 5.26
C TYR A 235 7.02 22.34 4.22
N ASN A 236 6.40 23.52 4.26
CA ASN A 236 5.41 23.92 3.26
C ASN A 236 6.09 24.38 1.95
N CYS A 237 7.15 25.17 2.10
CA CYS A 237 7.82 25.89 1.02
C CYS A 237 9.35 25.88 1.25
N SER A 238 10.09 25.98 0.15
CA SER A 238 11.55 26.04 0.07
C SER A 238 11.96 26.99 -1.06
N TYR A 239 13.23 27.38 -1.10
CA TYR A 239 13.81 28.19 -2.17
C TYR A 239 15.26 27.77 -2.44
N MET A 240 15.66 27.75 -3.71
CA MET A 240 17.06 27.54 -4.12
C MET A 240 17.46 28.32 -5.38
N PRO A 241 18.73 28.72 -5.54
CA PRO A 241 19.27 29.05 -6.85
C PRO A 241 19.35 27.80 -7.74
N VAL A 242 19.38 27.99 -9.06
CA VAL A 242 19.73 26.93 -10.02
C VAL A 242 21.14 27.23 -10.54
N ASP A 243 22.16 26.74 -9.81
CA ASP A 243 23.59 26.98 -10.09
C ASP A 243 24.38 25.71 -10.45
N SER A 244 23.78 24.55 -10.26
CA SER A 244 24.41 23.23 -10.32
C SER A 244 23.44 22.18 -10.90
N ILE A 245 23.95 21.06 -11.42
CA ILE A 245 23.09 19.96 -11.89
C ILE A 245 22.29 19.38 -10.71
N ASP A 246 22.95 19.25 -9.56
CA ASP A 246 22.39 18.83 -8.28
C ASP A 246 21.16 19.66 -7.87
N SER A 247 21.05 20.92 -8.32
CA SER A 247 19.86 21.77 -8.11
C SER A 247 18.56 21.12 -8.64
N PHE A 248 18.63 20.35 -9.73
CA PHE A 248 17.47 19.63 -10.28
C PHE A 248 17.13 18.37 -9.48
N VAL A 249 18.15 17.66 -8.98
CA VAL A 249 18.02 16.48 -8.10
C VAL A 249 17.34 16.87 -6.79
N GLU A 250 17.82 17.91 -6.12
CA GLU A 250 17.22 18.43 -4.88
C GLU A 250 15.80 18.94 -5.12
N ALA A 251 15.55 19.73 -6.18
CA ALA A 251 14.22 20.23 -6.50
C ALA A 251 13.20 19.10 -6.71
N LEU A 252 13.62 17.97 -7.31
CA LEU A 252 12.79 16.78 -7.47
C LEU A 252 12.53 16.09 -6.12
N ILE A 253 13.56 15.88 -5.28
CA ILE A 253 13.41 15.28 -3.93
C ILE A 253 12.46 16.10 -3.04
N ILE A 254 12.60 17.43 -3.06
CA ILE A 254 11.75 18.33 -2.26
C ILE A 254 10.30 18.31 -2.78
N SER A 255 10.12 18.28 -4.10
CA SER A 255 8.80 18.16 -4.74
C SER A 255 8.12 16.82 -4.46
N MET A 256 8.85 15.70 -4.54
CA MET A 256 8.34 14.36 -4.17
C MET A 256 8.04 14.25 -2.67
N SER A 257 8.79 14.97 -1.83
CA SER A 257 8.46 15.14 -0.41
C SER A 257 7.19 15.96 -0.20
N GLY A 258 6.67 16.64 -1.23
CA GLY A 258 5.45 17.45 -1.20
C GLY A 258 5.63 18.81 -0.52
N CYS A 259 6.85 19.33 -0.51
CA CYS A 259 7.17 20.71 -0.18
C CYS A 259 7.27 21.52 -1.49
N GLY A 260 6.78 22.75 -1.52
CA GLY A 260 6.88 23.61 -2.71
C GLY A 260 8.31 24.13 -2.92
N VAL A 261 8.81 24.09 -4.16
CA VAL A 261 10.13 24.63 -4.53
C VAL A 261 9.96 25.91 -5.33
N GLY A 262 10.36 27.05 -4.76
CA GLY A 262 10.67 28.25 -5.54
C GLY A 262 12.13 28.19 -6.02
N PHE A 263 12.43 28.72 -7.20
CA PHE A 263 13.81 28.71 -7.70
C PHE A 263 14.18 29.98 -8.47
N SER A 264 15.49 30.29 -8.52
CA SER A 264 16.03 31.40 -9.34
C SER A 264 16.96 30.90 -10.44
N VAL A 265 16.60 31.24 -11.68
CA VAL A 265 17.40 31.05 -12.91
C VAL A 265 18.06 32.35 -13.36
N GLU A 266 18.35 33.27 -12.43
CA GLU A 266 19.12 34.48 -12.73
C GLU A 266 20.49 34.13 -13.34
N ARG A 267 20.96 34.99 -14.24
CA ARG A 267 22.22 34.83 -15.00
C ARG A 267 23.41 34.41 -14.13
N ARG A 268 23.55 35.00 -12.93
CA ARG A 268 24.63 34.71 -11.96
C ARG A 268 24.65 33.28 -11.41
N TYR A 269 23.55 32.53 -11.53
CA TYR A 269 23.46 31.13 -11.14
C TYR A 269 23.65 30.24 -12.36
N VAL A 270 22.88 30.45 -13.44
CA VAL A 270 22.94 29.60 -14.64
C VAL A 270 24.27 29.68 -15.42
N GLU A 271 25.05 30.76 -15.28
CA GLU A 271 26.41 30.84 -15.87
C GLU A 271 27.48 30.02 -15.11
N GLN A 272 27.14 29.42 -13.94
CA GLN A 272 28.03 28.52 -13.21
C GLN A 272 28.04 27.08 -13.76
N PHE A 273 27.07 26.73 -14.62
CA PHE A 273 26.92 25.38 -15.14
C PHE A 273 28.12 24.89 -15.97
N PRO A 274 28.45 23.58 -15.91
CA PRO A 274 29.44 22.99 -16.80
C PRO A 274 28.98 23.09 -18.26
N ARG A 275 29.91 23.41 -19.17
CA ARG A 275 29.62 23.47 -20.61
C ARG A 275 29.25 22.08 -21.12
N ILE A 276 28.09 21.98 -21.78
CA ILE A 276 27.59 20.73 -22.37
C ILE A 276 28.66 20.11 -23.30
N ALA A 277 29.07 18.89 -22.98
CA ALA A 277 30.05 18.16 -23.76
C ALA A 277 29.48 17.72 -25.13
N ARG A 278 30.33 17.63 -26.15
CA ARG A 278 29.92 17.08 -27.46
C ARG A 278 29.66 15.58 -27.34
N GLN A 279 28.58 15.11 -27.96
CA GLN A 279 28.27 13.69 -28.04
C GLN A 279 29.40 12.93 -28.74
N SER A 280 29.77 11.76 -28.20
CA SER A 280 30.93 10.98 -28.65
C SER A 280 30.62 9.92 -29.72
N GLY A 281 29.36 9.82 -30.18
CA GLY A 281 28.90 8.81 -31.14
C GLY A 281 28.83 7.37 -30.59
N LYS A 282 29.25 7.15 -29.33
CA LYS A 282 29.06 5.87 -28.62
C LYS A 282 27.57 5.65 -28.31
N PRO A 283 27.09 4.39 -28.27
CA PRO A 283 25.76 4.10 -27.75
C PRO A 283 25.63 4.58 -26.29
N PRO A 284 24.46 5.04 -25.85
CA PRO A 284 24.23 5.41 -24.45
C PRO A 284 24.39 4.20 -23.53
N ALA A 285 24.85 4.43 -22.30
CA ALA A 285 24.81 3.42 -21.26
C ALA A 285 23.37 3.21 -20.79
N THR A 286 22.99 1.97 -20.50
CA THR A 286 21.71 1.67 -19.84
C THR A 286 21.83 2.05 -18.36
N PHE A 287 21.13 3.09 -17.93
CA PHE A 287 20.89 3.37 -16.53
C PHE A 287 19.63 2.61 -16.08
N VAL A 288 19.66 2.04 -14.87
CA VAL A 288 18.52 1.29 -14.29
C VAL A 288 18.08 2.04 -13.04
N VAL A 289 16.89 2.65 -13.12
CA VAL A 289 16.30 3.44 -12.03
C VAL A 289 15.73 2.50 -10.96
N PRO A 290 16.20 2.56 -9.70
CA PRO A 290 15.56 1.85 -8.59
C PRO A 290 14.21 2.50 -8.24
N ASP A 291 13.17 1.69 -8.01
CA ASP A 291 11.83 2.19 -7.67
C ASP A 291 11.77 2.76 -6.24
N SER A 292 12.24 4.00 -6.11
CA SER A 292 12.48 4.74 -4.87
C SER A 292 12.60 6.23 -5.18
N SER A 293 12.25 7.10 -4.24
CA SER A 293 12.37 8.56 -4.43
C SER A 293 13.81 8.97 -4.75
N GLU A 294 14.77 8.32 -4.11
CA GLU A 294 16.20 8.56 -4.26
C GLU A 294 16.68 8.09 -5.64
N GLY A 295 16.32 6.88 -6.05
CA GLY A 295 16.65 6.35 -7.38
C GLY A 295 16.05 7.14 -8.54
N TRP A 296 14.82 7.66 -8.39
CA TRP A 296 14.21 8.57 -9.36
C TRP A 296 14.89 9.96 -9.39
N ALA A 297 15.56 10.37 -8.31
CA ALA A 297 16.34 11.61 -8.27
C ALA A 297 17.75 11.44 -8.85
N GLU A 298 18.40 10.30 -8.63
CA GLU A 298 19.69 9.92 -9.26
C GLU A 298 19.62 9.76 -10.78
N ALA A 299 18.42 9.77 -11.37
CA ALA A 299 18.17 9.63 -12.81
C ALA A 299 18.12 10.97 -13.58
N VAL A 300 18.43 12.11 -12.93
CA VAL A 300 18.32 13.48 -13.44
C VAL A 300 19.68 14.04 -13.89
#